data_AF-A0A9W6K0R0-F1
#
_entry.id   AF-A0A9W6K0R0-F1
#
_cell.length_a   1.000
_cell.length_b   1.000
_cell.length_c   1.000
_cell.angle_alpha   90.00
_cell.angle_beta   90.00
_cell.angle_gamma   90.00
#
_symmetry.space_group_name_H-M   'P 1'
#
loop_
_entity.id
_entity.type
_entity.pdbx_description
1 polymer ?
#
loop_
_entity_poly.entity_id
_entity_poly.type
_entity_poly.pdbx_seq_one_letter_code
_entity_poly.pdbx_strand_id
1 'polypeptide(L)'
;MGNGLFTFFRTVGSAGIAFTLAGCPSEQPSEPRGRVVASSSPAVADKQWLQPSDATEPDIWLASRAAGSDVTAGDPAAAHWRAVLADADARFGENTRMIANRAVQLETMLREIGIRETVPDILADFAPFAEKGSRSGFSDLCQHYYNLRSQGLTREAALAVLRQQAPPSRAPADAEATGAHP
;
A
#
# COMPACT_ATOMS: atom_id res chain seq x y z
N MET A 1 44.75 -20.99 -7.97
CA MET A 1 44.95 -22.17 -8.82
C MET A 1 44.18 -23.32 -8.20
N GLY A 2 43.20 -23.88 -8.93
CA GLY A 2 42.34 -24.98 -8.46
C GLY A 2 40.96 -24.89 -9.11
N ASN A 3 40.82 -25.55 -10.26
CA ASN A 3 39.69 -25.54 -11.19
C ASN A 3 38.54 -26.51 -10.83
N GLY A 4 37.38 -26.31 -11.47
CA GLY A 4 36.39 -27.34 -11.83
C GLY A 4 34.96 -26.90 -11.45
N LEU A 5 34.12 -26.31 -12.31
CA LEU A 5 33.60 -26.64 -13.65
C LEU A 5 32.72 -27.91 -13.72
N PHE A 6 31.41 -27.64 -13.76
CA PHE A 6 30.28 -28.34 -14.41
C PHE A 6 30.36 -29.84 -14.68
N THR A 7 29.32 -30.57 -14.25
CA THR A 7 28.69 -31.58 -15.13
C THR A 7 27.19 -31.73 -14.84
N PHE A 8 26.41 -31.50 -15.90
CA PHE A 8 25.01 -31.87 -16.08
C PHE A 8 24.82 -33.39 -16.03
N PHE A 9 23.77 -33.90 -15.38
CA PHE A 9 23.16 -35.16 -15.77
C PHE A 9 21.64 -35.03 -15.79
N ARG A 10 21.10 -34.93 -17.01
CA ARG A 10 19.69 -35.24 -17.31
C ARG A 10 19.60 -36.76 -17.39
N THR A 11 18.67 -37.37 -16.66
CA THR A 11 18.23 -38.74 -16.95
C THR A 11 16.73 -38.75 -17.11
N VAL A 12 16.32 -38.98 -18.36
CA VAL A 12 14.98 -39.35 -18.79
C VAL A 12 14.75 -40.80 -18.36
N GLY A 13 13.62 -41.08 -17.72
CA GLY A 13 13.19 -42.43 -17.39
C GLY A 13 11.68 -42.55 -17.53
N SER A 14 11.22 -42.94 -18.73
CA SER A 14 9.85 -43.38 -18.97
C SER A 14 9.75 -44.86 -18.66
N ALA A 15 8.76 -45.28 -17.86
CA ALA A 15 8.24 -46.64 -17.86
C ALA A 15 6.81 -46.62 -17.30
N GLY A 16 5.83 -46.86 -18.17
CA GLY A 16 4.43 -47.08 -17.78
C GLY A 16 4.21 -48.53 -17.39
N ILE A 17 3.24 -48.77 -16.49
CA ILE A 17 2.48 -50.01 -16.36
C ILE A 17 1.05 -49.60 -15.99
N ALA A 18 0.09 -49.98 -16.84
CA ALA A 18 -1.33 -49.93 -16.57
C ALA A 18 -1.71 -51.14 -15.71
N PHE A 19 -2.38 -50.89 -14.58
CA PHE A 19 -3.08 -51.90 -13.80
C PHE A 19 -4.58 -51.59 -13.84
N THR A 20 -5.33 -52.47 -14.49
CA THR A 20 -6.79 -52.57 -14.33
C THR A 20 -7.07 -53.54 -13.19
N LEU A 21 -8.05 -53.21 -12.33
CA LEU A 21 -9.09 -54.09 -11.74
C LEU A 21 -9.72 -53.48 -10.48
N ALA A 22 -11.01 -53.77 -10.30
CA ALA A 22 -11.86 -53.60 -9.10
C ALA A 22 -12.46 -52.20 -8.82
N GLY A 23 -13.51 -51.85 -9.56
CA GLY A 23 -14.49 -50.86 -9.12
C GLY A 23 -15.41 -51.46 -8.04
N CYS A 24 -15.13 -51.20 -6.77
CA CYS A 24 -16.10 -51.36 -5.69
C CYS A 24 -17.01 -50.11 -5.68
N PRO A 25 -18.36 -50.25 -5.61
CA PRO A 25 -19.19 -49.11 -5.29
C PRO A 25 -18.86 -48.70 -3.85
N SER A 26 -18.06 -47.65 -3.70
CA SER A 26 -17.86 -47.01 -2.40
C SER A 26 -19.10 -46.19 -2.13
N GLU A 27 -19.97 -46.74 -1.30
CA GLU A 27 -21.07 -46.02 -0.67
C GLU A 27 -20.47 -44.81 0.06
N GLN A 28 -20.62 -43.60 -0.52
CA GLN A 28 -20.13 -42.39 0.10
C GLN A 28 -20.93 -42.16 1.38
N PRO A 29 -20.29 -42.17 2.57
CA PRO A 29 -20.94 -41.68 3.78
C PRO A 29 -21.30 -40.23 3.51
N SER A 30 -22.55 -39.87 3.76
CA SER A 30 -22.98 -38.48 3.68
C SER A 30 -22.14 -37.69 4.67
N GLU A 31 -21.19 -36.89 4.18
CA GLU A 31 -20.40 -36.03 5.05
C GLU A 31 -21.36 -35.14 5.86
N PRO A 32 -21.20 -35.08 7.19
CA PRO A 32 -22.01 -34.19 7.99
C PRO A 32 -21.76 -32.78 7.48
N ARG A 33 -22.81 -32.15 6.95
CA ARG A 33 -22.80 -30.78 6.45
C ARG A 33 -22.20 -29.90 7.55
N GLY A 34 -20.92 -29.57 7.41
CA GLY A 34 -20.18 -28.79 8.38
C GLY A 34 -20.96 -27.50 8.60
N ARG A 35 -21.34 -27.26 9.86
CA ARG A 35 -21.93 -25.99 10.26
C ARG A 35 -20.93 -24.91 9.84
N VAL A 36 -21.29 -24.13 8.82
CA VAL A 36 -20.56 -22.91 8.47
C VAL A 36 -20.69 -21.99 9.68
N VAL A 37 -19.67 -22.00 10.54
CA VAL A 37 -19.52 -20.98 11.57
C VAL A 37 -19.29 -19.70 10.78
N ALA A 38 -20.21 -18.75 10.88
CA ALA A 38 -20.06 -17.45 10.26
C ALA A 38 -18.76 -16.84 10.78
N SER A 39 -17.75 -16.77 9.92
CA SER A 39 -16.49 -16.09 10.22
C SER A 39 -16.84 -14.64 10.53
N SER A 40 -16.70 -14.22 11.79
CA SER A 40 -16.82 -12.81 12.13
C SER A 40 -15.73 -12.06 11.37
N SER A 41 -16.12 -11.07 10.56
CA SER A 41 -15.16 -10.18 9.91
C SER A 41 -14.24 -9.56 10.96
N PRO A 42 -12.93 -9.39 10.66
CA PRO A 42 -12.02 -8.75 11.60
C PRO A 42 -12.50 -7.33 11.93
N ALA A 43 -12.21 -6.88 13.16
CA ALA A 43 -12.46 -5.50 13.58
C ALA A 43 -11.77 -4.53 12.60
N VAL A 44 -12.37 -3.37 12.39
CA VAL A 44 -11.84 -2.36 11.47
C VAL A 44 -10.42 -1.94 11.88
N ALA A 45 -10.17 -1.73 13.18
CA ALA A 45 -8.87 -1.35 13.72
C ALA A 45 -7.76 -2.37 13.41
N ASP A 46 -8.10 -3.66 13.30
CA ASP A 46 -7.12 -4.74 13.11
C ASP A 46 -6.73 -4.93 11.63
N LYS A 47 -7.49 -4.34 10.70
CA LYS A 47 -7.21 -4.44 9.27
C LYS A 47 -5.85 -3.81 8.95
N GLN A 48 -5.01 -4.56 8.25
CA GLN A 48 -3.71 -4.08 7.75
C GLN A 48 -3.82 -3.45 6.36
N TRP A 49 -4.91 -3.70 5.64
CA TRP A 49 -5.12 -3.25 4.27
C TRP A 49 -6.60 -3.21 3.94
N LEU A 50 -7.07 -2.16 3.27
CA LEU A 50 -8.42 -2.08 2.72
C LEU A 50 -8.46 -2.67 1.32
N GLN A 51 -9.20 -3.77 1.16
CA GLN A 51 -9.43 -4.38 -0.15
C GLN A 51 -10.28 -3.47 -1.05
N PRO A 52 -10.19 -3.59 -2.38
CA PRO A 52 -11.00 -2.79 -3.29
C PRO A 52 -12.51 -2.90 -3.06
N SER A 53 -12.98 -4.07 -2.61
CA SER A 53 -14.39 -4.35 -2.30
C SER A 53 -14.77 -4.07 -0.83
N ASP A 54 -13.84 -3.60 0.01
CA ASP A 54 -14.13 -3.30 1.40
C ASP A 54 -15.00 -2.04 1.51
N ALA A 55 -16.17 -2.17 2.13
CA ALA A 55 -17.11 -1.08 2.37
C ALA A 55 -16.65 -0.12 3.49
N THR A 56 -15.57 -0.44 4.21
CA THR A 56 -14.99 0.44 5.21
C THR A 56 -14.38 1.65 4.54
N GLU A 57 -14.82 2.84 4.98
CA GLU A 57 -14.25 4.09 4.50
C GLU A 57 -12.82 4.31 5.05
N PRO A 58 -11.87 4.80 4.24
CA PRO A 58 -10.46 4.93 4.64
C PRO A 58 -10.23 5.80 5.88
N ASP A 59 -11.03 6.86 6.06
CA ASP A 59 -10.97 7.75 7.21
C ASP A 59 -11.40 7.08 8.51
N ILE A 60 -12.45 6.25 8.47
CA ILE A 60 -12.90 5.44 9.62
C ILE A 60 -11.82 4.40 9.96
N TRP A 61 -11.22 3.78 8.95
CA TRP A 61 -10.16 2.81 9.14
C TRP A 61 -8.93 3.40 9.81
N LEU A 62 -8.41 4.53 9.31
CA LEU A 62 -7.25 5.20 9.91
C LEU A 62 -7.56 5.71 11.33
N ALA A 63 -8.76 6.24 11.57
CA ALA A 63 -9.19 6.64 12.90
C ALA A 63 -9.24 5.45 13.88
N SER A 64 -9.82 4.33 13.44
CA SER A 64 -9.91 3.11 14.26
C SER A 64 -8.53 2.53 14.58
N ARG A 65 -7.62 2.49 13.60
CA ARG A 65 -6.23 2.06 13.81
C ARG A 65 -5.50 2.95 14.82
N ALA A 66 -5.65 4.27 14.71
CA ALA A 66 -5.02 5.21 15.62
C ALA A 66 -5.56 5.09 17.06
N ALA A 67 -6.85 4.77 17.21
CA ALA A 67 -7.48 4.55 18.51
C ALA A 67 -7.21 3.16 19.11
N GLY A 68 -6.82 2.18 18.30
CA GLY A 68 -6.71 0.77 18.70
C GLY A 68 -8.06 0.08 18.91
N SER A 69 -9.15 0.70 18.44
CA SER A 69 -10.52 0.19 18.54
C SER A 69 -11.38 0.79 17.44
N ASP A 70 -12.44 0.08 17.03
CA ASP A 70 -13.36 0.55 16.00
C ASP A 70 -14.06 1.84 16.42
N VAL A 71 -14.01 2.86 15.56
CA VAL A 71 -14.73 4.13 15.74
C VAL A 71 -15.92 4.24 14.80
N THR A 72 -16.84 5.14 15.13
CA THR A 72 -18.02 5.40 14.28
C THR A 72 -17.74 6.47 13.24
N ALA A 73 -18.56 6.54 12.19
CA ALA A 73 -18.44 7.57 11.15
C ALA A 73 -18.57 9.02 11.65
N GLY A 74 -19.25 9.23 12.79
CA GLY A 74 -19.44 10.53 13.44
C GLY A 74 -18.32 10.92 14.38
N ASP A 75 -17.29 10.08 14.56
CA ASP A 75 -16.17 10.36 15.42
C ASP A 75 -15.35 11.56 14.89
N PRO A 76 -14.98 12.55 15.74
CA PRO A 76 -14.14 13.67 15.32
C PRO A 76 -12.82 13.25 14.68
N ALA A 77 -12.22 12.13 15.10
CA ALA A 77 -11.00 11.59 14.50
C ALA A 77 -11.22 11.12 13.05
N ALA A 78 -12.37 10.50 12.75
CA ALA A 78 -12.73 10.14 11.39
C ALA A 78 -12.93 11.38 10.52
N ALA A 79 -13.58 12.42 11.05
CA ALA A 79 -13.72 13.70 10.34
C ALA A 79 -12.36 14.36 10.03
N HIS A 80 -11.41 14.30 10.97
CA HIS A 80 -10.05 14.77 10.75
C HIS A 80 -9.34 13.99 9.63
N TRP A 81 -9.37 12.65 9.69
CA TRP A 81 -8.77 11.81 8.65
C TRP A 81 -9.38 12.04 7.27
N ARG A 82 -10.69 12.27 7.21
CA ARG A 82 -11.38 12.61 5.96
C ARG A 82 -10.82 13.89 5.34
N ALA A 83 -10.56 14.92 6.14
CA ALA A 83 -9.97 16.17 5.66
C ALA A 83 -8.52 15.97 5.20
N VAL A 84 -7.71 15.21 5.94
CA VAL A 84 -6.32 14.89 5.58
C VAL A 84 -6.25 14.12 4.26
N LEU A 85 -7.07 13.08 4.10
CA LEU A 85 -7.10 12.27 2.90
C LEU A 85 -7.64 13.03 1.69
N ALA A 86 -8.62 13.92 1.88
CA ALA A 86 -9.12 14.79 0.81
C ALA A 86 -8.06 15.78 0.33
N ASP A 87 -7.26 16.36 1.24
CA ASP A 87 -6.14 17.23 0.86
C ASP A 87 -5.07 16.45 0.10
N ALA A 88 -4.75 15.24 0.54
CA ALA A 88 -3.78 14.37 -0.14
C ALA A 88 -4.27 13.95 -1.54
N ASP A 89 -5.52 13.53 -1.70
CA ASP A 89 -6.11 13.20 -3.00
C ASP A 89 -6.04 14.42 -3.96
N ALA A 90 -6.42 15.60 -3.46
CA ALA A 90 -6.34 16.83 -4.24
C ALA A 90 -4.91 17.19 -4.72
N ARG A 91 -3.87 16.69 -4.04
CA ARG A 91 -2.46 16.93 -4.39
C ARG A 91 -1.88 15.85 -5.28
N PHE A 92 -2.09 14.58 -4.96
CA PHE A 92 -1.43 13.47 -5.63
C PHE A 92 -2.27 12.89 -6.78
N GLY A 93 -3.57 13.19 -6.84
CA GLY A 93 -4.49 12.65 -7.84
C GLY A 93 -4.70 11.13 -7.71
N GLU A 94 -4.41 10.58 -6.53
CA GLU A 94 -4.62 9.19 -6.14
C GLU A 94 -5.82 9.10 -5.17
N ASN A 95 -6.73 8.16 -5.40
CA ASN A 95 -7.91 7.98 -4.54
C ASN A 95 -7.51 7.76 -3.07
N THR A 96 -8.31 8.29 -2.15
CA THR A 96 -8.10 8.24 -0.69
C THR A 96 -7.80 6.85 -0.12
N ARG A 97 -8.43 5.77 -0.64
CA ARG A 97 -8.14 4.39 -0.20
C ARG A 97 -6.71 3.98 -0.54
N MET A 98 -6.23 4.35 -1.72
CA MET A 98 -4.89 4.04 -2.17
C MET A 98 -3.85 4.81 -1.34
N ILE A 99 -4.08 6.10 -1.10
CA ILE A 99 -3.24 6.92 -0.22
C ILE A 99 -3.16 6.32 1.19
N ALA A 100 -4.31 6.00 1.80
CA ALA A 100 -4.36 5.42 3.14
C ALA A 100 -3.60 4.08 3.22
N ASN A 101 -3.86 3.18 2.27
CA ASN A 101 -3.19 1.88 2.20
C ASN A 101 -1.67 2.03 2.04
N ARG A 102 -1.21 2.93 1.16
CA ARG A 102 0.22 3.15 0.92
C ARG A 102 0.92 3.77 2.12
N ALA A 103 0.28 4.69 2.82
CA ALA A 103 0.85 5.29 4.02
C ALA A 103 0.98 4.26 5.16
N VAL A 104 -0.04 3.42 5.39
CA VAL A 104 0.00 2.34 6.39
C VAL A 104 1.05 1.28 6.02
N GLN A 105 1.16 0.94 4.73
CA GLN A 105 2.18 0.03 4.23
C GLN A 105 3.59 0.58 4.50
N LEU A 106 3.84 1.85 4.16
CA LEU A 106 5.12 2.49 4.41
C LEU A 106 5.45 2.54 5.91
N GLU A 107 4.50 2.94 6.75
CA GLU A 107 4.64 2.92 8.22
C GLU A 107 5.07 1.54 8.73
N THR A 108 4.45 0.48 8.19
CA THR A 108 4.74 -0.91 8.55
C THR A 108 6.14 -1.32 8.10
N MET A 109 6.50 -1.05 6.84
CA MET A 109 7.83 -1.38 6.30
C MET A 109 8.96 -0.64 7.03
N LEU A 110 8.76 0.63 7.40
CA LEU A 110 9.72 1.38 8.21
C LEU A 110 9.89 0.77 9.60
N ARG A 111 8.79 0.34 10.22
CA ARG A 111 8.81 -0.32 11.54
C ARG A 111 9.58 -1.64 11.51
N GLU A 112 9.46 -2.41 10.44
CA GLU A 112 10.18 -3.68 10.24
C GLU A 112 11.71 -3.49 10.23
N ILE A 113 12.20 -2.34 9.77
CA ILE A 113 13.63 -1.98 9.81
C ILE A 113 14.00 -1.13 11.05
N GLY A 114 13.14 -1.07 12.06
CA GLY A 114 13.40 -0.40 13.33
C GLY A 114 13.16 1.12 13.32
N ILE A 115 12.55 1.67 12.28
CA ILE A 115 12.25 3.10 12.15
C ILE A 115 10.80 3.36 12.59
N ARG A 116 10.62 4.29 13.54
CA ARG A 116 9.29 4.69 14.02
C ARG A 116 8.89 6.03 13.43
N GLU A 117 8.07 5.97 12.39
CA GLU A 117 7.36 7.10 11.81
C GLU A 117 5.88 6.72 11.73
N THR A 118 4.98 7.70 11.73
CA THR A 118 3.54 7.45 11.77
C THR A 118 2.86 7.87 10.47
N VAL A 119 1.69 7.32 10.16
CA VAL A 119 0.89 7.74 9.00
C VAL A 119 0.65 9.26 8.94
N PRO A 120 0.27 9.96 10.05
CA PRO A 120 0.17 11.42 10.05
C PRO A 120 1.48 12.12 9.65
N ASP A 121 2.62 11.67 10.18
CA ASP A 121 3.93 12.24 9.88
C ASP A 121 4.28 12.10 8.40
N ILE A 122 4.06 10.90 7.84
CA ILE A 122 4.33 10.58 6.44
C ILE A 122 3.51 11.49 5.52
N LEU A 123 2.21 11.63 5.77
CA LEU A 123 1.34 12.45 4.95
C LEU A 123 1.70 13.94 5.04
N ALA A 124 2.05 14.43 6.24
CA ALA A 124 2.49 15.80 6.45
C ALA A 124 3.81 16.10 5.73
N ASP A 125 4.78 15.18 5.78
CA ASP A 125 6.06 15.33 5.10
C ASP A 125 5.94 15.29 3.59
N PHE A 126 5.00 14.51 3.07
CA PHE A 126 4.83 14.31 1.64
C PHE A 126 4.02 15.44 1.00
N ALA A 127 3.12 16.10 1.74
CA ALA A 127 2.28 17.18 1.21
C ALA A 127 3.04 18.30 0.45
N PRO A 128 4.25 18.74 0.85
CA PRO A 128 5.04 19.72 0.10
C PRO A 128 5.58 19.24 -1.27
N PHE A 129 5.57 17.93 -1.56
CA PHE A 129 6.07 17.38 -2.84
C PHE A 129 5.02 17.40 -3.96
N ALA A 130 3.79 17.78 -3.64
CA ALA A 130 2.69 17.84 -4.58
C ALA A 130 1.84 19.10 -4.35
N GLU A 131 1.73 19.91 -5.40
CA GLU A 131 0.76 21.00 -5.46
C GLU A 131 -0.63 20.43 -5.72
N LYS A 132 -1.68 21.18 -5.35
CA LYS A 132 -3.04 20.76 -5.67
C LYS A 132 -3.26 20.75 -7.18
N GLY A 133 -3.88 19.68 -7.67
CA GLY A 133 -4.06 19.43 -9.10
C GLY A 133 -2.83 18.80 -9.77
N SER A 134 -1.74 18.56 -9.02
CA SER A 134 -0.66 17.74 -9.54
C SER A 134 -1.09 16.26 -9.63
N ARG A 135 -0.32 15.48 -10.38
CA ARG A 135 -0.46 14.01 -10.46
C ARG A 135 0.87 13.35 -10.10
N SER A 136 1.55 13.94 -9.12
CA SER A 136 2.76 13.33 -8.54
C SER A 136 2.33 12.02 -7.88
N GLY A 137 2.90 10.88 -8.27
CA GLY A 137 2.51 9.59 -7.68
C GLY A 137 2.87 9.51 -6.20
N PHE A 138 1.88 9.39 -5.32
CA PHE A 138 2.07 9.13 -3.89
C PHE A 138 2.73 7.76 -3.65
N SER A 139 2.32 6.76 -4.44
CA SER A 139 2.89 5.42 -4.38
C SER A 139 4.40 5.41 -4.70
N ASP A 140 4.83 6.15 -5.72
CA ASP A 140 6.25 6.26 -6.10
C ASP A 140 7.07 6.98 -5.02
N LEU A 141 6.50 8.05 -4.44
CA LEU A 141 7.11 8.79 -3.35
C LEU A 141 7.34 7.90 -2.12
N CYS A 142 6.35 7.05 -1.77
CA CYS A 142 6.49 6.07 -0.69
C CYS A 142 7.65 5.10 -0.95
N GLN A 143 7.75 4.58 -2.17
CA GLN A 143 8.78 3.62 -2.55
C GLN A 143 10.19 4.25 -2.50
N HIS A 144 10.35 5.45 -3.05
CA HIS A 144 11.63 6.16 -3.02
C HIS A 144 12.05 6.50 -1.59
N TYR A 145 11.11 6.97 -0.77
CA TYR A 145 11.37 7.27 0.63
C TYR A 145 11.81 6.03 1.40
N TYR A 146 11.11 4.90 1.28
CA TYR A 146 11.52 3.65 1.93
C TYR A 146 12.92 3.21 1.50
N ASN A 147 13.25 3.27 0.21
CA ASN A 147 14.57 2.94 -0.30
C ASN A 147 15.67 3.82 0.34
N LEU A 148 15.42 5.12 0.53
CA LEU A 148 16.37 6.03 1.19
C LEU A 148 16.51 5.70 2.69
N ARG A 149 15.39 5.45 3.38
CA ARG A 149 15.39 5.14 4.82
C ARG A 149 16.07 3.79 5.11
N SER A 150 15.85 2.78 4.27
CA SER A 150 16.53 1.48 4.35
C SER A 150 18.03 1.53 4.06
N GLN A 151 18.51 2.57 3.36
CA GLN A 151 19.94 2.85 3.20
C GLN A 151 20.56 3.57 4.42
N GLY A 152 19.77 3.84 5.46
CA GLY A 152 20.22 4.46 6.70
C GLY A 152 20.22 6.00 6.69
N LEU A 153 19.73 6.64 5.63
CA LEU A 153 19.54 8.11 5.63
C LEU A 153 18.50 8.48 6.67
N THR A 154 18.69 9.59 7.39
CA THR A 154 17.69 10.14 8.32
C THR A 154 16.42 10.60 7.57
N ARG A 155 15.33 10.86 8.29
CA ARG A 155 14.09 11.43 7.75
C ARG A 155 14.38 12.72 6.96
N GLU A 156 15.13 13.64 7.56
CA GLU A 156 15.48 14.92 6.96
C GLU A 156 16.35 14.75 5.71
N ALA A 157 17.34 13.86 5.77
CA ALA A 157 18.23 13.59 4.64
C ALA A 157 17.47 12.92 3.48
N ALA A 158 16.60 11.96 3.75
CA ALA A 158 15.77 11.31 2.74
C ALA A 158 14.82 12.32 2.07
N LEU A 159 14.15 13.17 2.84
CA LEU A 159 13.28 14.23 2.30
C LEU A 159 14.08 15.26 1.48
N ALA A 160 15.30 15.60 1.89
CA ALA A 160 16.17 16.49 1.11
C ALA A 160 16.55 15.89 -0.24
N VAL A 161 16.87 14.59 -0.29
CA VAL A 161 17.15 13.88 -1.55
C VAL A 161 15.93 13.87 -2.46
N LEU A 162 14.75 13.56 -1.92
CA LEU A 162 13.50 13.58 -2.69
C LEU A 162 13.23 14.97 -3.30
N ARG A 163 13.54 16.06 -2.58
CA ARG A 163 13.32 17.43 -3.09
C ARG A 163 14.22 17.77 -4.26
N GLN A 164 15.43 17.20 -4.31
CA GLN A 164 16.36 17.39 -5.42
C GLN A 164 15.93 16.61 -6.68
N GLN A 165 15.14 15.56 -6.51
CA GLN A 165 14.65 14.70 -7.59
C GLN A 165 13.28 15.16 -8.13
N ALA A 166 12.52 15.93 -7.34
CA ALA A 166 11.29 16.53 -7.82
C ALA A 166 11.62 17.54 -8.95
N PRO A 167 10.92 17.50 -10.09
CA PRO A 167 11.06 18.55 -11.09
C PRO A 167 10.74 19.91 -10.42
N PRO A 168 11.47 20.99 -10.76
CA PRO A 168 11.17 22.31 -10.21
C PRO A 168 9.71 22.63 -10.50
N SER A 169 8.96 23.06 -9.47
CA SER A 169 7.58 23.53 -9.67
C SER A 169 7.59 24.52 -10.82
N ARG A 170 6.78 24.24 -11.85
CA ARG A 170 6.64 25.13 -12.99
C ARG A 170 5.95 26.37 -12.42
N ALA A 171 6.71 27.45 -12.23
CA ALA A 171 6.15 28.74 -11.88
C ALA A 171 4.93 29.01 -12.77
N PRO A 172 3.84 29.59 -12.22
CA PRO A 172 2.65 29.89 -13.00
C PRO A 172 3.10 30.64 -14.25
N ALA A 173 2.81 30.06 -15.42
CA ALA A 173 3.12 30.67 -16.70
C ALA A 173 2.57 32.10 -16.65
N ASP A 174 3.48 33.06 -16.81
CA ASP A 174 3.17 34.47 -16.81
C ASP A 174 1.90 34.68 -17.60
N ALA A 175 0.93 35.37 -16.98
CA ALA A 175 -0.28 35.82 -17.62
C ALA A 175 0.13 36.48 -18.94
N GLU A 176 -0.08 35.75 -20.03
CA GLU A 176 0.19 36.19 -21.38
C GLU A 176 -0.60 37.48 -21.56
N ALA A 177 0.14 38.58 -21.55
CA ALA A 177 -0.37 39.93 -21.68
C ALA A 177 -1.03 40.05 -23.06
N THR A 178 -2.29 39.65 -23.15
CA THR A 178 -3.17 40.02 -24.25
C THR A 178 -3.51 41.49 -24.04
N GLY A 179 -2.65 42.36 -24.54
CA GLY A 179 -2.75 43.80 -24.39
C GLY A 179 -2.23 44.54 -25.62
N ALA A 180 -3.19 44.90 -26.48
CA ALA A 180 -3.17 46.03 -27.41
C ALA A 180 -2.37 45.90 -28.73
N HIS A 181 -3.12 45.76 -29.82
CA HIS A 181 -2.79 46.37 -31.11
C HIS A 181 -3.85 47.45 -31.40
N PRO A 182 -3.46 48.71 -31.73
CA PRO A 182 -4.37 49.69 -32.32
C PRO A 182 -4.71 49.35 -33.77
#